data_AF-A0A178LL58-F1
#
_entry.id   AF-A0A178LL58-F1
#
_cell.length_a   1.000
_cell.length_b   1.000
_cell.length_c   1.000
_cell.angle_alpha   90.00
_cell.angle_beta   90.00
_cell.angle_gamma   90.00
#
_symmetry.space_group_name_H-M   'P 1'
#
loop_
_entity.id
_entity.type
_entity.pdbx_description
1 polymer ?
#
loop_
_entity_poly.entity_id
_entity_poly.type
_entity_poly.pdbx_seq_one_letter_code
_entity_poly.pdbx_strand_id
1 'polypeptide(L)'
;MRFLDDQAAARRRTRLCLALLALVVLLMALASAGLALVFLPREVVDYLGGRGPTLVKSGLVFVGVITGASFWKVRQLARQGGEEVVRRLGAVPLDDQADPRTRQLHNVVAEMALAAGVPLPRLYLLPDEPAINAFISGYGPADASLCLTRGALQQLNRDELQGVVAHEFSHLLNGDMRLNLRLLGWLHGISLIADLGQELFSDRTSTTTRVDGNHLLGWLLGTVLLSIGGCGLFFANLIQAAATRSRERLADASAVQFTRHPQGLADALKKIAAHPLQGRLYHRRARSVAHMVLGDSGASWFATHPPVLERIQQLEPGFDEWQLERLRAEALLPTGVAYVAGSPPPAPAQPTASQPTAPPALADERLADIPPALYLFLQDPQQAAEVLLALAGASAPTAAGEGRRWVDSLDTALHLPLAQLTFPAIRQLPRPALRALLVALKTQLRSAELDLSRYCLARIIQRQLIGSLAPGRQQPAGRRTLAQERTAVLTLYAVAAEQTHESVLAARRAFLLAVATTFPGLHCAYQPPLAWLPALEVALMGLGRLGVEARTLVLEGLIRLVEADQAVRIRELELLRLCCAVLELPFPVIQAQLSRGEDRPLPLPHRSTAPGRSS
;
A
#
# COMPACT_ATOMS: atom_id res chain seq x y z
N MET A 1 11.32 14.37 -4.12
CA MET A 1 11.40 13.26 -3.16
C MET A 1 12.14 12.09 -3.79
N ARG A 2 13.10 11.46 -3.09
CA ARG A 2 13.77 10.23 -3.55
C ARG A 2 13.07 9.04 -2.91
N PHE A 3 11.96 8.64 -3.51
CA PHE A 3 11.03 7.65 -2.96
C PHE A 3 11.69 6.35 -2.44
N LEU A 4 12.71 5.85 -3.13
CA LEU A 4 13.40 4.63 -2.77
C LEU A 4 14.24 4.78 -1.50
N ASP A 5 14.86 5.94 -1.31
CA ASP A 5 15.59 6.29 -0.09
C ASP A 5 14.61 6.42 1.09
N ASP A 6 13.45 7.03 0.84
CA ASP A 6 12.38 7.20 1.82
C ASP A 6 11.80 5.83 2.27
N GLN A 7 11.61 4.89 1.34
CA GLN A 7 11.22 3.50 1.65
C GLN A 7 12.24 2.78 2.54
N ALA A 8 13.53 2.87 2.18
CA ALA A 8 14.60 2.21 2.91
C ALA A 8 14.75 2.80 4.32
N ALA A 9 14.70 4.12 4.44
CA ALA A 9 14.71 4.83 5.72
C ALA A 9 13.52 4.44 6.59
N ALA A 10 12.31 4.40 6.03
CA ALA A 10 11.11 4.03 6.76
C ALA A 10 11.20 2.59 7.30
N ARG A 11 11.77 1.63 6.55
CA ARG A 11 11.96 0.25 7.03
C ARG A 11 12.99 0.15 8.15
N ARG A 12 14.11 0.88 8.05
CA ARG A 12 15.12 0.94 9.13
C ARG A 12 14.51 1.49 10.42
N ARG A 13 13.72 2.56 10.33
CA ARG A 13 12.99 3.13 11.46
C ARG A 13 11.98 2.17 12.06
N THR A 14 11.22 1.43 11.25
CA THR A 14 10.30 0.40 11.78
C THR A 14 11.04 -0.68 12.56
N ARG A 15 12.20 -1.17 12.07
CA ARG A 15 13.02 -2.16 12.80
C ARG A 15 13.53 -1.59 14.11
N LEU A 16 14.00 -0.34 14.11
CA LEU A 16 14.44 0.36 15.32
C LEU A 16 13.30 0.49 16.33
N CYS A 17 12.10 0.88 15.90
CA CYS A 17 10.92 0.99 16.76
C CYS A 17 10.57 -0.37 17.41
N LEU A 18 10.62 -1.46 16.65
CA LEU A 18 10.39 -2.80 17.21
C LEU A 18 11.48 -3.21 18.22
N ALA A 19 12.74 -2.86 17.96
CA ALA A 19 13.84 -3.12 18.90
C ALA A 19 13.68 -2.31 20.19
N LEU A 20 13.31 -1.02 20.09
CA LEU A 20 13.02 -0.16 21.24
C LEU A 20 11.82 -0.68 22.04
N LEU A 21 10.79 -1.18 21.37
CA LEU A 21 9.63 -1.77 22.04
C LEU A 21 10.02 -3.04 22.83
N ALA A 22 10.86 -3.89 22.23
CA ALA A 22 11.40 -5.06 22.93
C ALA A 22 12.27 -4.65 24.13
N LEU A 23 13.05 -3.58 24.00
CA LEU A 23 13.83 -3.02 25.11
C LEU A 23 12.93 -2.50 26.24
N VAL A 24 11.83 -1.80 25.93
CA VAL A 24 10.85 -1.35 26.94
C VAL A 24 10.28 -2.55 27.70
N VAL A 25 9.85 -3.60 26.99
CA VAL A 25 9.33 -4.82 27.64
C VAL A 25 10.40 -5.50 28.50
N LEU A 26 11.65 -5.55 28.05
CA LEU A 26 12.77 -6.08 28.82
C LEU A 26 13.01 -5.29 30.12
N LEU A 27 13.01 -3.95 30.04
CA LEU A 27 13.19 -3.08 31.21
C LEU A 27 12.03 -3.23 32.20
N MET A 28 10.79 -3.33 31.71
CA MET A 28 9.63 -3.62 32.54
C MET A 28 9.74 -4.99 33.24
N ALA A 29 10.23 -6.02 32.52
CA ALA A 29 10.44 -7.35 33.08
C ALA A 29 11.54 -7.38 34.16
N LEU A 30 12.61 -6.62 33.98
CA LEU A 30 13.65 -6.47 35.00
C LEU A 30 13.13 -5.75 36.24
N ALA A 31 12.34 -4.69 36.05
CA ALA A 31 11.73 -3.95 37.16
C ALA A 31 10.73 -4.82 37.94
N SER A 32 9.88 -5.58 37.25
CA SER A 32 8.91 -6.49 37.88
C SER A 32 9.58 -7.68 38.56
N ALA A 33 10.67 -8.21 38.00
CA ALA A 33 11.47 -9.25 38.64
C ALA A 33 12.12 -8.75 39.94
N GLY A 34 12.68 -7.53 39.94
CA GLY A 34 13.20 -6.89 41.15
C GLY A 34 12.11 -6.70 42.21
N LEU A 35 10.90 -6.31 41.79
CA LEU A 35 9.74 -6.19 42.66
C LEU A 35 9.36 -7.54 43.30
N ALA A 36 9.39 -8.62 42.52
CA ALA A 36 9.09 -9.96 43.02
C ALA A 36 10.03 -10.37 44.17
N LEU A 37 11.32 -10.01 44.12
CA LEU A 37 12.25 -10.29 45.22
C LEU A 37 11.94 -9.52 46.52
N VAL A 38 11.33 -8.34 46.41
CA VAL A 38 10.98 -7.50 47.56
C VAL A 38 9.69 -7.98 48.21
N PHE A 39 8.71 -8.40 47.41
CA PHE A 39 7.36 -8.72 47.89
C PHE A 39 7.12 -10.21 48.13
N LEU A 40 7.89 -11.12 47.52
CA LEU A 40 7.74 -12.56 47.77
C LEU A 40 8.37 -12.95 49.12
N PRO A 41 7.69 -13.82 49.90
CA PRO A 41 8.26 -14.35 51.14
C PRO A 41 9.51 -15.18 50.85
N ARG A 42 10.47 -15.16 51.78
CA ARG A 42 11.78 -15.84 51.62
C ARG A 42 11.63 -17.32 51.28
N GLU A 43 10.67 -18.00 51.91
CA GLU A 43 10.36 -19.42 51.66
C GLU A 43 10.03 -19.69 50.18
N VAL A 44 9.30 -18.79 49.53
CA VAL A 44 8.96 -18.89 48.11
C VAL A 44 10.18 -18.58 47.23
N VAL A 45 10.99 -17.60 47.62
CA VAL A 45 12.25 -17.29 46.92
C VAL A 45 13.21 -18.47 46.97
N ASP A 46 13.33 -19.14 48.11
CA ASP A 46 14.18 -20.31 48.29
C ASP A 46 13.63 -21.53 47.52
N TYR A 47 12.31 -21.76 47.53
CA TYR A 47 11.64 -22.77 46.70
C TYR A 47 11.90 -22.58 45.20
N LEU A 48 11.93 -21.32 44.74
CA LEU A 48 12.22 -21.00 43.35
C LEU A 48 13.71 -21.15 42.98
N GLY A 49 14.58 -21.50 43.93
CA GLY A 49 16.01 -21.73 43.74
C GLY A 49 16.89 -20.55 44.17
N GLY A 50 16.36 -19.66 45.01
CA GLY A 50 17.06 -18.46 45.49
C GLY A 50 16.87 -17.23 44.58
N ARG A 51 17.57 -16.14 44.92
CA ARG A 51 17.36 -14.81 44.30
C ARG A 51 17.61 -14.78 42.79
N GLY A 52 18.70 -15.41 42.32
CA GLY A 52 19.05 -15.44 40.89
C GLY A 52 17.99 -16.11 40.02
N PRO A 53 17.66 -17.40 40.29
CA PRO A 53 16.59 -18.09 39.57
C PRO A 53 15.22 -17.42 39.69
N THR A 54 14.90 -16.82 40.84
CA THR A 54 13.64 -16.09 41.03
C THR A 54 13.53 -14.88 40.10
N LEU A 55 14.62 -14.11 39.92
CA LEU A 55 14.65 -12.99 38.97
C LEU A 55 14.39 -13.46 37.54
N VAL A 56 15.09 -14.50 37.10
CA VAL A 56 14.95 -15.02 35.73
C VAL A 56 13.55 -15.57 35.50
N LYS A 57 13.03 -16.41 36.41
CA LYS A 57 11.70 -17.01 36.28
C LYS A 57 10.58 -15.97 36.30
N SER A 58 10.62 -15.01 37.22
CA SER A 58 9.60 -13.95 37.30
C SER A 58 9.64 -13.02 36.07
N GLY A 59 10.83 -12.64 35.60
CA GLY A 59 11.00 -11.88 34.36
C GLY A 59 10.47 -12.65 33.13
N LEU A 60 10.75 -13.94 33.02
CA LEU A 60 10.23 -14.79 31.93
C LEU A 60 8.71 -14.91 31.97
N VAL A 61 8.11 -15.08 33.16
CA VAL A 61 6.65 -15.09 33.32
C VAL A 61 6.07 -13.76 32.88
N PHE A 62 6.65 -12.64 33.30
CA PHE A 62 6.19 -11.30 32.93
C PHE A 62 6.22 -11.07 31.41
N VAL A 63 7.35 -11.40 30.76
CA VAL A 63 7.45 -11.34 29.29
C VAL A 63 6.45 -12.28 28.63
N GLY A 64 6.27 -13.49 29.17
CA GLY A 64 5.29 -14.46 28.69
C GLY A 64 3.85 -13.95 28.75
N VAL A 65 3.46 -13.27 29.83
CA VAL A 65 2.13 -12.65 29.97
C VAL A 65 1.94 -11.55 28.93
N ILE A 66 2.87 -10.60 28.82
CA ILE A 66 2.78 -9.50 27.84
C ILE A 66 2.70 -10.07 26.42
N THR A 67 3.65 -10.93 26.04
CA THR A 67 3.72 -11.49 24.67
C THR A 67 2.52 -12.38 24.35
N GLY A 68 2.05 -13.19 25.32
CA GLY A 68 0.87 -14.03 25.19
C GLY A 68 -0.40 -13.21 24.98
N ALA A 69 -0.60 -12.18 25.81
CA ALA A 69 -1.72 -11.24 25.67
C ALA A 69 -1.67 -10.47 24.35
N SER A 70 -0.48 -9.97 23.98
CA SER A 70 -0.28 -9.30 22.69
C SER A 70 -0.60 -10.21 21.52
N PHE A 71 -0.10 -11.45 21.53
CA PHE A 71 -0.38 -12.42 20.48
C PHE A 71 -1.86 -12.76 20.41
N TRP A 72 -2.51 -12.99 21.55
CA TRP A 72 -3.94 -13.26 21.62
C TRP A 72 -4.75 -12.09 21.04
N LYS A 73 -4.40 -10.85 21.39
CA LYS A 73 -5.07 -9.65 20.86
C LYS A 73 -4.88 -9.49 19.36
N VAL A 74 -3.66 -9.69 18.84
CA VAL A 74 -3.38 -9.66 17.40
C VAL A 74 -4.22 -10.71 16.69
N ARG A 75 -4.28 -11.94 17.21
CA ARG A 75 -5.05 -13.04 16.63
C ARG A 75 -6.55 -12.77 16.70
N GLN A 76 -7.03 -12.15 17.78
CA GLN A 76 -8.42 -11.72 17.93
C GLN A 76 -8.79 -10.70 16.86
N LEU A 77 -7.99 -9.65 16.69
CA LEU A 77 -8.23 -8.60 15.69
C LEU A 77 -8.07 -9.12 14.26
N ALA A 78 -7.07 -9.94 13.98
CA ALA A 78 -6.86 -10.52 12.65
C ALA A 78 -7.99 -11.45 12.18
N ARG A 79 -8.78 -12.01 13.12
CA ARG A 79 -9.96 -12.81 12.82
C ARG A 79 -11.22 -11.97 12.58
N GLN A 80 -11.23 -10.73 13.06
CA GLN A 80 -12.30 -9.78 12.77
C GLN A 80 -11.99 -9.22 11.38
N GLY A 81 -12.57 -9.82 10.33
CA GLY A 81 -12.31 -9.43 8.94
C GLY A 81 -12.60 -7.95 8.68
N GLY A 82 -12.05 -7.41 7.60
CA GLY A 82 -12.11 -5.97 7.29
C GLY A 82 -13.53 -5.41 7.29
N GLU A 83 -14.47 -6.19 6.75
CA GLU A 83 -15.91 -5.91 6.69
C GLU A 83 -16.59 -5.79 8.07
N GLU A 84 -16.22 -6.62 9.04
CA GLU A 84 -16.84 -6.62 10.37
C GLU A 84 -16.54 -5.32 11.12
N VAL A 85 -15.33 -4.79 10.96
CA VAL A 85 -14.90 -3.53 11.59
C VAL A 85 -15.72 -2.35 11.07
N VAL A 86 -15.90 -2.25 9.75
CA VAL A 86 -16.64 -1.14 9.13
C VAL A 86 -18.14 -1.23 9.41
N ARG A 87 -18.72 -2.45 9.41
CA ARG A 87 -20.14 -2.66 9.78
C ARG A 87 -20.43 -2.27 11.23
N ARG A 88 -19.50 -2.49 12.17
CA ARG A 88 -19.65 -2.07 13.58
C ARG A 88 -19.70 -0.55 13.78
N LEU A 89 -19.17 0.19 12.80
CA LEU A 89 -19.23 1.65 12.73
C LEU A 89 -20.50 2.14 12.01
N GLY A 90 -21.39 1.24 11.60
CA GLY A 90 -22.62 1.60 10.88
C GLY A 90 -22.42 1.82 9.39
N ALA A 91 -21.30 1.38 8.82
CA ALA A 91 -21.05 1.52 7.39
C ALA A 91 -21.96 0.60 6.56
N VAL A 92 -22.50 1.13 5.47
CA VAL A 92 -23.39 0.44 4.53
C VAL A 92 -22.60 0.09 3.26
N PRO A 93 -22.76 -1.11 2.67
CA PRO A 93 -22.09 -1.46 1.41
C PRO A 93 -22.54 -0.51 0.29
N LEU A 94 -21.60 -0.15 -0.58
CA LEU A 94 -21.80 0.80 -1.66
C LEU A 94 -21.71 0.11 -3.03
N ASP A 95 -22.68 -0.77 -3.30
CA ASP A 95 -22.73 -1.59 -4.54
C ASP A 95 -23.42 -0.88 -5.71
N ASP A 96 -24.34 0.05 -5.41
CA ASP A 96 -25.10 0.79 -6.42
C ASP A 96 -24.28 1.92 -7.04
N GLN A 97 -24.23 1.98 -8.38
CA GLN A 97 -23.53 3.01 -9.14
C GLN A 97 -24.48 4.01 -9.83
N ALA A 98 -25.75 4.05 -9.46
CA ALA A 98 -26.73 4.97 -10.03
C ALA A 98 -26.36 6.46 -9.82
N ASP A 99 -25.81 6.80 -8.66
CA ASP A 99 -25.35 8.16 -8.36
C ASP A 99 -24.00 8.46 -9.05
N PRO A 100 -23.88 9.56 -9.83
CA PRO A 100 -22.62 9.98 -10.45
C PRO A 100 -21.43 10.03 -9.50
N ARG A 101 -21.62 10.46 -8.24
CA ARG A 101 -20.52 10.53 -7.25
C ARG A 101 -20.06 9.14 -6.84
N THR A 102 -20.98 8.21 -6.63
CA THR A 102 -20.66 6.83 -6.33
C THR A 102 -19.97 6.15 -7.51
N ARG A 103 -20.44 6.39 -8.74
CA ARG A 103 -19.76 5.90 -9.96
C ARG A 103 -18.34 6.45 -10.08
N GLN A 104 -18.14 7.75 -9.82
CA GLN A 104 -16.82 8.37 -9.80
C GLN A 104 -15.90 7.71 -8.76
N LEU A 105 -16.41 7.42 -7.56
CA LEU A 105 -15.65 6.71 -6.53
C LEU A 105 -15.25 5.30 -7.00
N HIS A 106 -16.18 4.53 -7.58
CA HIS A 106 -15.87 3.20 -8.13
C HIS A 106 -14.77 3.25 -9.19
N ASN A 107 -14.82 4.24 -10.09
CA ASN A 107 -13.78 4.46 -11.11
C ASN A 107 -12.43 4.77 -10.46
N VAL A 108 -12.38 5.74 -9.53
CA VAL A 108 -11.16 6.12 -8.81
C VAL A 108 -10.55 4.94 -8.06
N VAL A 109 -11.37 4.14 -7.36
CA VAL A 109 -10.89 2.96 -6.63
C VAL A 109 -10.36 1.90 -7.59
N ALA A 110 -11.02 1.69 -8.73
CA ALA A 110 -10.53 0.78 -9.75
C ALA A 110 -9.17 1.25 -10.29
N GLU A 111 -9.04 2.50 -10.71
CA GLU A 111 -7.78 3.11 -11.14
C GLU A 111 -6.65 2.91 -10.12
N MET A 112 -6.92 3.15 -8.83
CA MET A 112 -5.92 2.98 -7.77
C MET A 112 -5.57 1.52 -7.51
N ALA A 113 -6.53 0.60 -7.61
CA ALA A 113 -6.26 -0.84 -7.55
C ALA A 113 -5.36 -1.31 -8.69
N LEU A 114 -5.55 -0.76 -9.90
CA LEU A 114 -4.69 -1.02 -11.06
C LEU A 114 -3.29 -0.46 -10.84
N ALA A 115 -3.18 0.80 -10.42
CA ALA A 115 -1.90 1.46 -10.19
C ALA A 115 -1.07 0.75 -9.09
N ALA A 116 -1.73 0.33 -8.01
CA ALA A 116 -1.08 -0.36 -6.90
C ALA A 116 -0.90 -1.88 -7.13
N GLY A 117 -1.50 -2.46 -8.17
CA GLY A 117 -1.41 -3.89 -8.47
C GLY A 117 -2.05 -4.78 -7.40
N VAL A 118 -3.07 -4.28 -6.69
CA VAL A 118 -3.78 -4.99 -5.63
C VAL A 118 -5.20 -5.34 -6.06
N PRO A 119 -5.83 -6.38 -5.47
CA PRO A 119 -7.23 -6.66 -5.72
C PRO A 119 -8.12 -5.45 -5.35
N LEU A 120 -9.21 -5.27 -6.11
CA LEU A 120 -10.23 -4.27 -5.79
C LEU A 120 -10.84 -4.56 -4.41
N PRO A 121 -10.80 -3.60 -3.46
CA PRO A 121 -11.43 -3.74 -2.14
C PRO A 121 -12.95 -3.56 -2.23
N ARG A 122 -13.67 -4.05 -1.21
CA ARG A 122 -15.11 -3.77 -1.07
C ARG A 122 -15.32 -2.34 -0.59
N LEU A 123 -16.34 -1.65 -1.09
CA LEU A 123 -16.63 -0.26 -0.77
C LEU A 123 -17.76 -0.13 0.25
N TYR A 124 -17.54 0.70 1.25
CA TYR A 124 -18.52 1.03 2.29
C TYR A 124 -18.61 2.54 2.48
N LEU A 125 -19.81 2.99 2.84
CA LEU A 125 -20.11 4.38 3.16
C LEU A 125 -20.58 4.50 4.60
N LEU A 126 -20.04 5.46 5.34
CA LEU A 126 -20.59 5.93 6.63
C LEU A 126 -21.55 7.09 6.36
N PRO A 127 -22.87 6.84 6.31
CA PRO A 127 -23.84 7.85 5.89
C PRO A 127 -23.95 9.03 6.87
N ASP A 128 -23.81 8.77 8.17
CA ASP A 128 -24.07 9.78 9.21
C ASP A 128 -22.83 10.58 9.61
N GLU A 129 -21.71 10.41 8.90
CA GLU A 129 -20.44 11.07 9.20
C GLU A 129 -20.17 12.22 8.21
N PRO A 130 -20.36 13.49 8.63
CA PRO A 130 -20.15 14.66 7.76
C PRO A 130 -18.68 15.05 7.63
N ALA A 131 -17.78 14.53 8.48
CA ALA A 131 -16.35 14.79 8.38
C ALA A 131 -15.77 14.24 7.07
N ILE A 132 -14.76 14.88 6.50
CA ILE A 132 -14.01 14.36 5.35
C ILE A 132 -13.02 13.31 5.86
N ASN A 133 -13.26 12.03 5.55
CA ASN A 133 -12.39 10.94 5.98
C ASN A 133 -12.57 9.67 5.12
N ALA A 134 -11.53 8.87 5.03
CA ALA A 134 -11.52 7.56 4.39
C ALA A 134 -10.51 6.67 5.14
N PHE A 135 -10.78 5.36 5.18
CA PHE A 135 -9.84 4.41 5.77
C PHE A 135 -10.02 3.00 5.19
N ILE A 136 -8.94 2.23 5.15
CA ILE A 136 -9.00 0.79 4.82
C ILE A 136 -8.94 -0.06 6.08
N SER A 137 -9.84 -1.04 6.14
CA SER A 137 -9.88 -2.08 7.17
C SER A 137 -9.60 -3.45 6.58
N GLY A 138 -8.91 -4.30 7.33
CA GLY A 138 -8.60 -5.68 6.96
C GLY A 138 -7.23 -6.14 7.43
N TYR A 139 -6.95 -7.43 7.30
CA TYR A 139 -5.61 -7.98 7.61
C TYR A 139 -4.63 -7.88 6.43
N GLY A 140 -5.15 -7.83 5.20
CA GLY A 140 -4.34 -7.75 3.99
C GLY A 140 -5.17 -7.43 2.75
N PRO A 141 -4.54 -7.28 1.58
CA PRO A 141 -5.20 -6.86 0.34
C PRO A 141 -6.43 -7.68 -0.06
N ALA A 142 -6.44 -8.98 0.25
CA ALA A 142 -7.53 -9.87 -0.15
C ALA A 142 -8.82 -9.72 0.71
N ASP A 143 -8.72 -9.16 1.91
CA ASP A 143 -9.83 -8.93 2.85
C ASP A 143 -9.98 -7.43 3.14
N ALA A 144 -9.58 -6.60 2.18
CA ALA A 144 -9.58 -5.16 2.34
C ALA A 144 -10.97 -4.60 2.04
N SER A 145 -11.45 -3.80 2.98
CA SER A 145 -12.67 -3.00 2.85
C SER A 145 -12.29 -1.52 2.96
N LEU A 146 -12.55 -0.75 1.92
CA LEU A 146 -12.36 0.69 1.90
C LEU A 146 -13.67 1.34 2.37
N CYS A 147 -13.58 2.14 3.42
CA CYS A 147 -14.70 2.87 3.98
C CYS A 147 -14.49 4.37 3.79
N LEU A 148 -15.52 5.07 3.32
CA LEU A 148 -15.51 6.53 3.20
C LEU A 148 -16.67 7.12 4.00
N THR A 149 -16.51 8.36 4.44
CA THR A 149 -17.60 9.12 5.06
C THR A 149 -18.46 9.81 4.00
N ARG A 150 -19.70 10.16 4.36
CA ARG A 150 -20.54 11.03 3.52
C ARG A 150 -19.85 12.36 3.21
N GLY A 151 -19.13 12.92 4.17
CA GLY A 151 -18.33 14.14 3.98
C GLY A 151 -17.29 14.00 2.87
N ALA A 152 -16.53 12.89 2.83
CA ALA A 152 -15.54 12.66 1.79
C ALA A 152 -16.18 12.53 0.39
N LEU A 153 -17.26 11.76 0.27
CA LEU A 153 -17.97 11.57 -1.01
C LEU A 153 -18.61 12.87 -1.53
N GLN A 154 -19.03 13.77 -0.64
CA GLN A 154 -19.75 15.00 -1.00
C GLN A 154 -18.84 16.21 -1.22
N GLN A 155 -17.74 16.33 -0.49
CA GLN A 155 -16.92 17.54 -0.46
C GLN A 155 -15.63 17.44 -1.28
N LEU A 156 -15.15 16.21 -1.56
CA LEU A 156 -13.97 16.01 -2.38
C LEU A 156 -14.34 15.97 -3.87
N ASN A 157 -13.55 16.67 -4.68
CA ASN A 157 -13.60 16.53 -6.14
C ASN A 157 -12.89 15.23 -6.59
N ARG A 158 -12.85 14.95 -7.90
CA ARG A 158 -12.24 13.71 -8.42
C ARG A 158 -10.77 13.57 -8.06
N ASP A 159 -9.97 14.62 -8.28
CA ASP A 159 -8.52 14.56 -8.09
C ASP A 159 -8.15 14.47 -6.60
N GLU A 160 -8.90 15.16 -5.75
CA GLU A 160 -8.80 15.08 -4.29
C GLU A 160 -9.18 13.70 -3.77
N LEU A 161 -10.30 13.15 -4.25
CA LEU A 161 -10.74 11.80 -3.91
C LEU A 161 -9.71 10.77 -4.36
N GLN A 162 -9.15 10.92 -5.57
CA GLN A 162 -8.10 10.06 -6.08
C GLN A 162 -6.84 10.14 -5.22
N GLY A 163 -6.43 11.34 -4.78
CA GLY A 163 -5.31 11.53 -3.86
C GLY A 163 -5.52 10.82 -2.51
N VAL A 164 -6.69 10.99 -1.89
CA VAL A 164 -7.02 10.33 -0.61
C VAL A 164 -7.10 8.81 -0.76
N VAL A 165 -7.76 8.31 -1.81
CA VAL A 165 -7.84 6.87 -2.06
C VAL A 165 -6.45 6.30 -2.37
N ALA A 166 -5.60 7.00 -3.13
CA ALA A 166 -4.22 6.58 -3.39
C ALA A 166 -3.39 6.46 -2.10
N HIS A 167 -3.57 7.39 -1.17
CA HIS A 167 -2.96 7.35 0.15
C HIS A 167 -3.40 6.10 0.92
N GLU A 168 -4.70 5.79 0.95
CA GLU A 168 -5.20 4.57 1.60
C GLU A 168 -4.66 3.28 0.94
N PHE A 169 -4.62 3.23 -0.39
CA PHE A 169 -4.05 2.10 -1.12
C PHE A 169 -2.56 1.90 -0.84
N SER A 170 -1.83 2.97 -0.51
CA SER A 170 -0.42 2.86 -0.13
C SER A 170 -0.25 2.08 1.19
N HIS A 171 -1.13 2.29 2.18
CA HIS A 171 -1.12 1.52 3.43
C HIS A 171 -1.45 0.05 3.19
N LEU A 172 -2.37 -0.20 2.25
CA LEU A 172 -2.73 -1.54 1.82
C LEU A 172 -1.54 -2.29 1.21
N LEU A 173 -0.86 -1.65 0.25
CA LEU A 173 0.28 -2.23 -0.46
C LEU A 173 1.49 -2.42 0.47
N ASN A 174 1.81 -1.42 1.29
CA ASN A 174 2.96 -1.44 2.20
C ASN A 174 2.75 -2.37 3.40
N GLY A 175 1.52 -2.87 3.61
CA GLY A 175 1.19 -3.81 4.67
C GLY A 175 1.08 -3.16 6.05
N ASP A 176 0.81 -1.85 6.09
CA ASP A 176 0.77 -1.06 7.32
C ASP A 176 -0.36 -1.51 8.24
N MET A 177 -1.45 -2.07 7.70
CA MET A 177 -2.52 -2.70 8.49
C MET A 177 -1.99 -3.79 9.44
N ARG A 178 -1.07 -4.65 8.97
CA ARG A 178 -0.49 -5.71 9.82
C ARG A 178 0.47 -5.16 10.87
N LEU A 179 1.20 -4.11 10.51
CA LEU A 179 2.08 -3.42 11.45
C LEU A 179 1.26 -2.77 12.56
N ASN A 180 0.21 -2.01 12.20
CA ASN A 180 -0.68 -1.35 13.14
C ASN A 180 -1.37 -2.36 14.06
N LEU A 181 -1.88 -3.48 13.53
CA LEU A 181 -2.45 -4.55 14.34
C LEU A 181 -1.44 -5.13 15.34
N ARG A 182 -0.18 -5.33 14.92
CA ARG A 182 0.88 -5.81 15.83
C ARG A 182 1.19 -4.79 16.92
N LEU A 183 1.30 -3.51 16.57
CA LEU A 183 1.55 -2.42 17.53
C LEU A 183 0.41 -2.31 18.55
N LEU A 184 -0.85 -2.39 18.11
CA LEU A 184 -2.02 -2.46 18.99
C LEU A 184 -1.99 -3.67 19.92
N GLY A 185 -1.56 -4.83 19.41
CA GLY A 185 -1.37 -6.02 20.24
C GLY A 185 -0.34 -5.79 21.35
N TRP A 186 0.80 -5.20 21.02
CA TRP A 186 1.83 -4.86 22.01
C TRP A 186 1.33 -3.87 23.06
N LEU A 187 0.63 -2.82 22.63
CA LEU A 187 0.03 -1.86 23.54
C LEU A 187 -0.96 -2.50 24.49
N HIS A 188 -1.79 -3.43 24.01
CA HIS A 188 -2.69 -4.20 24.86
C HIS A 188 -1.94 -5.07 25.88
N GLY A 189 -0.88 -5.77 25.45
CA GLY A 189 -0.09 -6.59 26.37
C GLY A 189 0.57 -5.77 27.48
N ILE A 190 1.06 -4.57 27.13
CA ILE A 190 1.65 -3.62 28.09
C ILE A 190 0.57 -2.99 28.98
N SER A 191 -0.60 -2.66 28.44
CA SER A 191 -1.69 -2.01 29.19
C SER A 191 -2.18 -2.91 30.32
N LEU A 192 -2.22 -4.24 30.13
CA LEU A 192 -2.62 -5.17 31.18
C LEU A 192 -1.84 -5.00 32.50
N ILE A 193 -0.57 -4.59 32.43
CA ILE A 193 0.24 -4.35 33.63
C ILE A 193 -0.22 -3.08 34.34
N ALA A 194 -0.54 -2.03 33.57
CA ALA A 194 -1.08 -0.79 34.11
C ALA A 194 -2.49 -1.00 34.67
N ASP A 195 -3.33 -1.74 33.96
CA ASP A 195 -4.70 -2.09 34.35
C ASP A 195 -4.69 -2.89 35.67
N LEU A 196 -3.83 -3.92 35.78
CA LEU A 196 -3.65 -4.68 37.02
C LEU A 196 -3.15 -3.80 38.18
N GLY A 197 -2.21 -2.89 37.91
CA GLY A 197 -1.74 -1.93 38.89
C GLY A 197 -2.85 -0.98 39.36
N GLN A 198 -3.71 -0.54 38.44
CA GLN A 198 -4.85 0.32 38.74
C GLN A 198 -5.90 -0.41 39.59
N GLU A 199 -6.22 -1.66 39.28
CA GLU A 199 -7.14 -2.49 40.08
C GLU A 199 -6.63 -2.64 41.52
N LEU A 200 -5.36 -3.02 41.70
CA LEU A 200 -4.73 -3.16 43.02
C LEU A 200 -4.60 -1.84 43.78
N PHE A 201 -4.43 -0.73 43.07
CA PHE A 201 -4.38 0.61 43.67
C PHE A 201 -5.77 1.13 44.09
N SER A 202 -6.81 0.82 43.31
CA SER A 202 -8.17 1.32 43.48
C SER A 202 -8.98 0.60 44.56
N ASP A 203 -8.44 -0.44 45.19
CA ASP A 203 -9.04 -1.23 46.27
C ASP A 203 -9.24 -0.44 47.60
N ARG A 204 -9.34 0.90 47.50
CA ARG A 204 -9.57 1.86 48.59
C ARG A 204 -11.03 2.31 48.75
N THR A 205 -11.97 1.84 47.93
CA THR A 205 -13.36 2.32 47.95
C THR A 205 -14.38 1.38 48.61
N SER A 206 -13.95 0.30 49.26
CA SER A 206 -14.83 -0.47 50.16
C SER A 206 -14.79 0.12 51.58
N THR A 207 -15.93 0.67 51.97
CA THR A 207 -16.26 1.36 53.22
C THR A 207 -16.17 0.46 54.46
N THR A 208 -14.96 0.01 54.85
CA THR A 208 -14.75 -0.69 56.13
C THR A 208 -13.52 -0.16 56.86
N THR A 209 -13.75 0.31 58.08
CA THR A 209 -12.84 1.10 58.95
C THR A 209 -11.72 0.30 59.64
N ARG A 210 -11.26 -0.81 59.04
CA ARG A 210 -10.07 -1.55 59.51
C ARG A 210 -9.03 -1.62 58.40
N VAL A 211 -7.91 -0.96 58.61
CA VAL A 211 -6.73 -1.09 57.75
C VAL A 211 -6.02 -2.39 58.14
N ASP A 212 -6.38 -3.51 57.49
CA ASP A 212 -5.59 -4.74 57.59
C ASP A 212 -4.26 -4.57 56.83
N GLY A 213 -3.17 -5.13 57.37
CA GLY A 213 -1.82 -5.01 56.80
C GLY A 213 -1.69 -5.54 55.36
N ASN A 214 -2.55 -6.45 54.92
CA ASN A 214 -2.60 -6.94 53.54
C ASN A 214 -3.07 -5.86 52.55
N HIS A 215 -3.90 -4.91 52.97
CA HIS A 215 -4.37 -3.82 52.09
C HIS A 215 -3.27 -2.80 51.80
N LEU A 216 -2.41 -2.50 52.78
CA LEU A 216 -1.26 -1.62 52.56
C LEU A 216 -0.26 -2.25 51.58
N LEU A 217 -0.03 -3.56 51.70
CA LEU A 217 0.86 -4.30 50.80
C LEU A 217 0.31 -4.33 49.37
N GLY A 218 -1.00 -4.59 49.21
CA GLY A 218 -1.68 -4.55 47.92
C GLY A 218 -1.62 -3.17 47.26
N TRP A 219 -1.83 -2.10 48.04
CA TRP A 219 -1.73 -0.72 47.56
C TRP A 219 -0.31 -0.34 47.11
N LEU A 220 0.72 -0.72 47.88
CA LEU A 220 2.12 -0.48 47.49
C LEU A 220 2.48 -1.25 46.21
N LEU A 221 2.08 -2.51 46.12
CA LEU A 221 2.29 -3.33 44.93
C LEU A 221 1.57 -2.74 43.71
N GLY A 222 0.31 -2.33 43.87
CA GLY A 222 -0.47 -1.66 42.83
C GLY A 222 0.16 -0.36 42.36
N THR A 223 0.67 0.47 43.28
CA THR A 223 1.38 1.73 42.96
C THR A 223 2.62 1.48 42.11
N VAL A 224 3.42 0.46 42.44
CA VAL A 224 4.62 0.13 41.66
C VAL A 224 4.25 -0.46 40.29
N LEU A 225 3.28 -1.37 40.23
CA LEU A 225 2.80 -1.94 38.96
C LEU A 225 2.19 -0.87 38.04
N LEU A 226 1.41 0.05 38.59
CA LEU A 226 0.85 1.20 37.86
C LEU A 226 1.97 2.09 37.31
N SER A 227 3.03 2.30 38.09
CA SER A 227 4.19 3.08 37.65
C SER A 227 4.95 2.39 36.51
N ILE A 228 5.22 1.07 36.63
CA ILE A 228 5.88 0.27 35.60
C ILE A 228 5.03 0.22 34.33
N GLY A 229 3.75 -0.13 34.46
CA GLY A 229 2.80 -0.22 33.35
C GLY A 229 2.58 1.13 32.67
N GLY A 230 2.41 2.20 33.45
CA GLY A 230 2.24 3.57 32.96
C GLY A 230 3.47 4.07 32.19
N CYS A 231 4.68 3.84 32.72
CA CYS A 231 5.92 4.16 32.00
C CYS A 231 6.04 3.35 30.71
N GLY A 232 5.75 2.04 30.77
CA GLY A 232 5.74 1.16 29.60
C GLY A 232 4.80 1.67 28.51
N LEU A 233 3.57 2.03 28.89
CA LEU A 233 2.55 2.54 27.97
C LEU A 233 2.95 3.90 27.37
N PHE A 234 3.53 4.80 28.17
CA PHE A 234 4.05 6.08 27.71
C PHE A 234 5.08 5.89 26.59
N PHE A 235 6.11 5.08 26.81
CA PHE A 235 7.15 4.82 25.80
C PHE A 235 6.62 4.03 24.61
N ALA A 236 5.73 3.06 24.83
CA ALA A 236 5.14 2.30 23.74
C ALA A 236 4.29 3.18 22.80
N ASN A 237 3.51 4.13 23.36
CA ASN A 237 2.76 5.11 22.58
C ASN A 237 3.69 6.05 21.80
N LEU A 238 4.79 6.50 22.40
CA LEU A 238 5.78 7.34 21.71
C LEU A 238 6.44 6.59 20.53
N ILE A 239 6.80 5.33 20.74
CA ILE A 239 7.37 4.46 19.71
C ILE A 239 6.34 4.20 18.60
N GLN A 240 5.07 3.97 18.95
CA GLN A 240 4.00 3.80 17.97
C GLN A 240 3.84 5.07 17.11
N ALA A 241 3.77 6.25 17.74
CA ALA A 241 3.64 7.52 17.03
C ALA A 241 4.82 7.78 16.07
N ALA A 242 6.05 7.48 16.49
CA ALA A 242 7.23 7.60 15.62
C ALA A 242 7.18 6.63 14.42
N ALA A 243 6.71 5.40 14.66
CA ALA A 243 6.55 4.39 13.62
C ALA A 243 5.46 4.79 12.61
N THR A 244 4.29 5.25 13.07
CA THR A 244 3.18 5.66 12.21
C THR A 244 3.52 6.90 11.40
N ARG A 245 4.14 7.94 11.99
CA ARG A 245 4.56 9.14 11.23
C ARG A 245 5.49 8.83 10.06
N SER A 246 6.41 7.90 10.25
CA SER A 246 7.32 7.47 9.17
C SER A 246 6.58 6.71 8.06
N ARG A 247 5.44 6.07 8.38
CA ARG A 247 4.57 5.40 7.41
C ARG A 247 3.70 6.40 6.65
N GLU A 248 3.16 7.40 7.32
CA GLU A 248 2.36 8.48 6.71
C GLU A 248 3.14 9.23 5.62
N ARG A 249 4.40 9.61 5.90
CA ARG A 249 5.25 10.27 4.89
C ARG A 249 5.51 9.38 3.67
N LEU A 250 5.68 8.07 3.92
CA LEU A 250 5.85 7.10 2.84
C LEU A 250 4.55 6.92 2.04
N ALA A 251 3.41 6.94 2.73
CA ALA A 251 2.09 6.85 2.14
C ALA A 251 1.78 8.03 1.23
N ASP A 252 2.07 9.26 1.69
CA ASP A 252 1.95 10.48 0.88
C ASP A 252 2.82 10.42 -0.38
N ALA A 253 4.08 10.01 -0.23
CA ALA A 253 4.97 9.83 -1.39
C ALA A 253 4.46 8.76 -2.37
N SER A 254 3.94 7.63 -1.86
CA SER A 254 3.32 6.58 -2.69
C SER A 254 2.04 7.05 -3.37
N ALA A 255 1.21 7.83 -2.70
CA ALA A 255 0.00 8.40 -3.28
C ALA A 255 0.32 9.28 -4.49
N VAL A 256 1.30 10.17 -4.35
CA VAL A 256 1.79 11.00 -5.47
C VAL A 256 2.33 10.15 -6.61
N GLN A 257 2.94 9.00 -6.34
CA GLN A 257 3.41 8.11 -7.40
C GLN A 257 2.26 7.43 -8.15
N PHE A 258 1.23 7.00 -7.44
CA PHE A 258 0.06 6.35 -8.05
C PHE A 258 -0.74 7.34 -8.88
N THR A 259 -0.99 8.54 -8.36
CA THR A 259 -1.80 9.57 -9.06
C THR A 259 -0.98 10.38 -10.05
N ARG A 260 0.34 10.50 -9.85
CA ARG A 260 1.23 11.44 -10.56
C ARG A 260 0.79 12.91 -10.42
N HIS A 261 -0.06 13.19 -9.44
CA HIS A 261 -0.69 14.49 -9.25
C HIS A 261 -0.66 14.87 -7.77
N PRO A 262 0.39 15.58 -7.31
CA PRO A 262 0.56 15.90 -5.89
C PRO A 262 -0.46 16.91 -5.35
N GLN A 263 -1.00 17.78 -6.22
CA GLN A 263 -1.98 18.80 -5.84
C GLN A 263 -3.29 18.18 -5.34
N GLY A 264 -3.76 17.08 -5.95
CA GLY A 264 -4.98 16.41 -5.50
C GLY A 264 -4.94 15.99 -4.02
N LEU A 265 -3.82 15.39 -3.57
CA LEU A 265 -3.67 15.06 -2.15
C LEU A 265 -3.48 16.32 -1.27
N ALA A 266 -2.71 17.31 -1.73
CA ALA A 266 -2.49 18.55 -0.98
C ALA A 266 -3.80 19.32 -0.74
N ASP A 267 -4.64 19.46 -1.76
CA ASP A 267 -5.92 20.16 -1.67
C ASP A 267 -6.94 19.40 -0.83
N ALA A 268 -6.95 18.07 -0.90
CA ALA A 268 -7.74 17.23 0.01
C ALA A 268 -7.32 17.45 1.48
N LEU A 269 -6.02 17.49 1.78
CA LEU A 269 -5.50 17.74 3.12
C LEU A 269 -5.86 19.15 3.62
N LYS A 270 -5.81 20.17 2.75
CA LYS A 270 -6.26 21.53 3.07
C LYS A 270 -7.74 21.54 3.46
N LYS A 271 -8.61 20.87 2.69
CA LYS A 271 -10.04 20.74 3.01
C LYS A 271 -10.27 20.01 4.34
N ILE A 272 -9.56 18.91 4.58
CA ILE A 272 -9.64 18.17 5.84
C ILE A 272 -9.24 19.08 7.01
N ALA A 273 -8.14 19.83 6.88
CA ALA A 273 -7.62 20.69 7.94
C ALA A 273 -8.46 21.96 8.18
N ALA A 274 -9.16 22.44 7.15
CA ALA A 274 -10.11 23.55 7.22
C ALA A 274 -11.49 23.13 7.75
N HIS A 275 -11.88 21.87 7.58
CA HIS A 275 -13.17 21.36 8.04
C HIS A 275 -13.27 21.41 9.57
N PRO A 276 -14.41 21.85 10.17
CA PRO A 276 -14.55 21.98 11.63
C PRO A 276 -14.25 20.69 12.42
N LEU A 277 -14.57 19.54 11.83
CA LEU A 277 -14.32 18.23 12.43
C LEU A 277 -12.88 17.71 12.23
N GLN A 278 -12.08 18.35 11.38
CA GLN A 278 -10.67 18.00 11.11
C GLN A 278 -10.45 16.49 10.83
N GLY A 279 -11.38 15.86 10.11
CA GLY A 279 -11.36 14.43 9.79
C GLY A 279 -11.78 13.48 10.92
N ARG A 280 -12.11 13.96 12.13
CA ARG A 280 -12.55 13.12 13.26
C ARG A 280 -13.97 12.59 13.04
N LEU A 281 -14.15 11.29 13.27
CA LEU A 281 -15.46 10.62 13.24
C LEU A 281 -16.24 10.91 14.53
N TYR A 282 -17.55 11.13 14.42
CA TYR A 282 -18.44 11.42 15.55
C TYR A 282 -18.91 10.15 16.29
N HIS A 283 -18.87 8.98 15.64
CA HIS A 283 -19.41 7.75 16.19
C HIS A 283 -18.81 7.37 17.56
N ARG A 284 -19.66 6.98 18.53
CA ARG A 284 -19.27 6.53 19.89
C ARG A 284 -18.29 5.34 19.93
N ARG A 285 -18.11 4.63 18.81
CA ARG A 285 -17.20 3.48 18.63
C ARG A 285 -15.97 3.83 17.77
N ALA A 286 -15.84 5.08 17.31
CA ALA A 286 -14.71 5.54 16.51
C ALA A 286 -13.36 5.37 17.21
N ARG A 287 -13.35 5.28 18.55
CA ARG A 287 -12.12 5.05 19.35
C ARG A 287 -11.37 3.78 18.94
N SER A 288 -12.07 2.74 18.43
CA SER A 288 -11.43 1.50 17.96
C SER A 288 -10.74 1.63 16.59
N VAL A 289 -11.09 2.66 15.80
CA VAL A 289 -10.49 2.95 14.49
C VAL A 289 -9.76 4.29 14.45
N ALA A 290 -9.58 4.96 15.59
CA ALA A 290 -8.95 6.28 15.68
C ALA A 290 -7.53 6.34 15.10
N HIS A 291 -6.84 5.19 15.00
CA HIS A 291 -5.50 5.06 14.41
C HIS A 291 -5.51 4.82 12.89
N MET A 292 -6.69 4.74 12.27
CA MET A 292 -6.92 4.56 10.84
C MET A 292 -7.53 5.82 10.19
N VAL A 293 -7.85 6.83 10.99
CA VAL A 293 -8.58 8.04 10.56
C VAL A 293 -7.58 9.12 10.14
N LEU A 294 -7.83 9.78 9.00
CA LEU A 294 -6.95 10.81 8.41
C LEU A 294 -6.75 12.09 9.25
N GLY A 295 -7.53 12.26 10.32
CA GLY A 295 -7.57 13.48 11.14
C GLY A 295 -6.61 13.52 12.34
N ASP A 296 -6.31 14.73 12.82
CA ASP A 296 -5.40 14.94 13.96
C ASP A 296 -5.99 14.36 15.26
N SER A 297 -5.27 13.46 15.92
CA SER A 297 -5.75 12.65 17.04
C SER A 297 -5.34 13.15 18.44
N GLY A 298 -4.66 14.30 18.56
CA GLY A 298 -4.39 14.94 19.86
C GLY A 298 -2.99 15.52 20.00
N ALA A 299 -2.51 15.70 21.25
CA ALA A 299 -1.25 16.39 21.56
C ALA A 299 -0.06 15.92 20.67
N SER A 300 0.68 16.89 20.13
CA SER A 300 1.73 16.75 19.09
C SER A 300 2.76 15.62 19.33
N TRP A 301 2.95 15.17 20.57
CA TRP A 301 3.90 14.11 20.92
C TRP A 301 3.31 12.70 20.79
N PHE A 302 1.99 12.55 20.91
CA PHE A 302 1.25 11.28 20.79
C PHE A 302 0.39 11.19 19.52
N ALA A 303 0.37 12.23 18.69
CA ALA A 303 -0.34 12.22 17.42
C ALA A 303 0.17 11.06 16.52
N THR A 304 -0.76 10.21 16.09
CA THR A 304 -0.50 9.06 15.21
C THR A 304 -0.20 9.49 13.78
N HIS A 305 -0.64 10.68 13.39
CA HIS A 305 -0.33 11.32 12.12
C HIS A 305 0.62 12.52 12.35
N PRO A 306 1.54 12.81 11.41
CA PRO A 306 2.27 14.06 11.45
C PRO A 306 1.29 15.24 11.29
N PRO A 307 1.64 16.44 11.79
CA PRO A 307 0.79 17.61 11.64
C PRO A 307 0.38 17.80 10.18
N VAL A 308 -0.91 18.07 9.93
CA VAL A 308 -1.43 18.19 8.55
C VAL A 308 -0.69 19.27 7.76
N LEU A 309 -0.29 20.36 8.42
CA LEU A 309 0.54 21.41 7.82
C LEU A 309 1.88 20.88 7.28
N GLU A 310 2.58 20.03 8.06
CA GLU A 310 3.85 19.42 7.63
C GLU A 310 3.67 18.55 6.38
N ARG A 311 2.54 17.83 6.30
CA ARG A 311 2.18 17.01 5.14
C ARG A 311 1.89 17.88 3.92
N ILE A 312 1.11 18.96 4.09
CA ILE A 312 0.83 19.91 2.99
C ILE A 312 2.14 20.53 2.50
N GLN A 313 3.03 20.97 3.39
CA GLN A 313 4.33 21.56 3.03
C GLN A 313 5.25 20.59 2.27
N GLN A 314 5.18 19.29 2.55
CA GLN A 314 5.94 18.29 1.80
C GLN A 314 5.44 18.17 0.34
N LEU A 315 4.14 18.37 0.10
CA LEU A 315 3.52 18.32 -1.22
C LEU A 315 3.58 19.67 -1.95
N GLU A 316 3.49 20.76 -1.20
CA GLU A 316 3.45 22.15 -1.65
C GLU A 316 4.36 23.01 -0.74
N PRO A 317 5.67 23.13 -1.07
CA PRO A 317 6.66 23.79 -0.21
C PRO A 317 6.39 25.27 0.08
N GLY A 318 5.53 25.93 -0.69
CA GLY A 318 5.15 27.33 -0.48
C GLY A 318 3.93 27.53 0.41
N PHE A 319 3.39 26.47 1.02
CA PHE A 319 2.21 26.55 1.87
C PHE A 319 2.56 26.83 3.33
N ASP A 320 2.00 27.91 3.89
CA ASP A 320 2.32 28.39 5.24
C ASP A 320 1.13 28.33 6.21
N GLU A 321 1.42 28.40 7.51
CA GLU A 321 0.43 28.31 8.59
C GLU A 321 -0.67 29.38 8.47
N TRP A 322 -0.29 30.61 8.09
CA TRP A 322 -1.26 31.71 7.89
C TRP A 322 -2.29 31.40 6.79
N GLN A 323 -1.87 30.72 5.72
CA GLN A 323 -2.79 30.33 4.65
C GLN A 323 -3.78 29.27 5.14
N LEU A 324 -3.33 28.35 6.01
CA LEU A 324 -4.20 27.35 6.63
C LEU A 324 -5.21 27.98 7.59
N GLU A 325 -4.78 28.94 8.40
CA GLU A 325 -5.67 29.71 9.28
C GLU A 325 -6.72 30.48 8.48
N ARG A 326 -6.32 31.08 7.35
CA ARG A 326 -7.26 31.75 6.44
C ARG A 326 -8.31 30.78 5.90
N LEU A 327 -7.91 29.60 5.44
CA LEU A 327 -8.84 28.56 4.97
C LEU A 327 -9.80 28.09 6.06
N ARG A 328 -9.30 27.94 7.31
CA ARG A 328 -10.15 27.61 8.47
C ARG A 328 -11.16 28.72 8.78
N ALA A 329 -10.72 29.98 8.73
CA ALA A 329 -11.59 31.13 8.95
C ALA A 329 -12.68 31.21 7.86
N GLU A 330 -12.30 31.06 6.60
CA GLU A 330 -13.22 31.03 5.46
C GLU A 330 -14.24 29.89 5.57
N ALA A 331 -13.83 28.70 6.02
CA ALA A 331 -14.71 27.55 6.21
C ALA A 331 -15.74 27.71 7.35
N LEU A 332 -15.50 28.63 8.29
CA LEU A 332 -16.42 28.95 9.39
C LEU A 332 -17.41 30.07 9.04
N LEU A 333 -17.20 30.79 7.94
CA LEU A 333 -18.13 31.82 7.50
C LEU A 333 -19.41 31.16 6.94
N PRO A 334 -20.61 31.64 7.33
CA PRO A 334 -21.85 31.19 6.70
C PRO A 334 -21.76 31.47 5.21
N THR A 335 -21.98 30.45 4.37
CA THR A 335 -22.17 30.58 2.92
C THR A 335 -23.32 31.56 2.66
N GLY A 336 -22.97 32.84 2.45
CA GLY A 336 -23.92 33.94 2.37
C GLY A 336 -23.37 35.31 2.76
N VAL A 337 -22.21 35.40 3.42
CA VAL A 337 -21.62 36.71 3.82
C VAL A 337 -20.18 36.83 3.33
N ALA A 338 -19.98 36.98 2.02
CA ALA A 338 -18.69 37.33 1.45
C ALA A 338 -18.84 38.38 0.34
N TYR A 339 -19.27 39.58 0.72
CA TYR A 339 -18.84 40.79 0.01
C TYR A 339 -19.06 42.00 0.91
N VAL A 340 -18.02 42.45 1.63
CA VAL A 340 -17.67 43.87 1.86
C VAL A 340 -16.34 43.85 2.61
N ALA A 341 -15.30 44.39 1.95
CA ALA A 341 -14.09 45.02 2.48
C ALA A 341 -12.78 44.46 1.88
N GLY A 342 -12.35 45.08 0.78
CA GLY A 342 -10.96 45.53 0.65
C GLY A 342 -9.86 44.54 0.25
N SER A 343 -10.17 43.31 -0.20
CA SER A 343 -9.16 42.49 -0.87
C SER A 343 -9.07 42.89 -2.36
N PRO A 344 -7.87 43.08 -2.94
CA PRO A 344 -7.75 43.24 -4.38
C PRO A 344 -8.40 42.02 -5.05
N PRO A 345 -9.12 42.21 -6.18
CA PRO A 345 -9.75 41.09 -6.87
C PRO A 345 -8.69 40.01 -7.11
N PRO A 346 -9.05 38.71 -6.99
CA PRO A 346 -8.12 37.65 -7.35
C PRO A 346 -7.62 37.98 -8.74
N ALA A 347 -6.29 38.13 -8.88
CA ALA A 347 -5.69 38.40 -10.18
C ALA A 347 -6.28 37.38 -11.15
N PRO A 348 -6.84 37.81 -12.30
CA PRO A 348 -7.33 36.87 -13.29
C PRO A 348 -6.21 35.87 -13.51
N ALA A 349 -6.53 34.58 -13.32
CA ALA A 349 -5.58 33.49 -13.40
C ALA A 349 -4.62 33.80 -14.54
N GLN A 350 -3.38 34.20 -14.20
CA GLN A 350 -2.37 34.38 -15.21
C GLN A 350 -2.34 33.02 -15.91
N PRO A 351 -2.52 32.95 -17.24
CA PRO A 351 -2.33 31.70 -17.94
C PRO A 351 -0.90 31.31 -17.64
N THR A 352 -0.75 30.36 -16.71
CA THR A 352 0.53 29.76 -16.37
C THR A 352 1.13 29.39 -17.70
N ALA A 353 2.23 30.06 -18.03
CA ALA A 353 3.05 29.74 -19.17
C ALA A 353 3.09 28.22 -19.26
N SER A 354 2.67 27.71 -20.41
CA SER A 354 2.56 26.30 -20.79
C SER A 354 3.73 25.49 -20.25
N GLN A 355 3.64 25.11 -18.98
CA GLN A 355 4.37 23.98 -18.44
C GLN A 355 3.73 22.78 -19.10
N PRO A 356 4.53 21.87 -19.65
CA PRO A 356 3.99 20.72 -20.35
C PRO A 356 3.10 20.01 -19.35
N THR A 357 1.79 20.08 -19.58
CA THR A 357 0.83 19.12 -19.09
C THR A 357 1.49 17.78 -19.32
N ALA A 358 1.89 17.12 -18.23
CA ALA A 358 2.20 15.72 -18.30
C ALA A 358 0.98 15.10 -19.00
N PRO A 359 1.15 14.44 -20.17
CA PRO A 359 0.01 13.95 -20.91
C PRO A 359 -0.85 13.12 -19.95
N PRO A 360 -2.19 13.26 -20.00
CA PRO A 360 -3.09 12.50 -19.17
C PRO A 360 -2.65 11.04 -19.20
N ALA A 361 -2.64 10.39 -18.03
CA ALA A 361 -2.26 8.99 -17.92
C ALA A 361 -2.97 8.21 -19.03
N LEU A 362 -2.19 7.69 -19.98
CA LEU A 362 -2.61 7.11 -21.26
C LEU A 362 -3.65 5.98 -21.15
N ALA A 363 -4.01 5.58 -19.93
CA ALA A 363 -5.11 4.67 -19.61
C ALA A 363 -6.47 5.36 -19.82
N ASP A 364 -6.67 6.60 -19.36
CA ASP A 364 -7.98 7.28 -19.43
C ASP A 364 -8.40 7.60 -20.87
N GLU A 365 -7.47 7.95 -21.77
CA GLU A 365 -7.77 8.16 -23.19
C GLU A 365 -8.04 6.84 -23.95
N ARG A 366 -7.38 5.73 -23.57
CA ARG A 366 -7.48 4.44 -24.28
C ARG A 366 -8.65 3.58 -23.82
N LEU A 367 -9.13 3.75 -22.59
CA LEU A 367 -10.33 3.05 -22.08
C LEU A 367 -11.61 3.52 -22.80
N ALA A 368 -11.61 4.73 -23.38
CA ALA A 368 -12.68 5.25 -24.22
C ALA A 368 -12.83 4.49 -25.56
N ASP A 369 -11.76 3.84 -26.04
CA ASP A 369 -11.79 3.03 -27.27
C ASP A 369 -12.46 1.66 -27.05
N ILE A 370 -12.78 1.29 -25.81
CA ILE A 370 -13.47 0.04 -25.49
C ILE A 370 -14.98 0.18 -25.77
N PRO A 371 -15.56 -0.65 -26.64
CA PRO A 371 -16.98 -0.57 -26.97
C PRO A 371 -17.89 -0.74 -25.73
N PRO A 372 -18.94 0.08 -25.56
CA PRO A 372 -19.88 -0.03 -24.44
C PRO A 372 -20.52 -1.42 -24.30
N ALA A 373 -20.75 -2.10 -25.43
CA ALA A 373 -21.29 -3.46 -25.46
C ALA A 373 -20.34 -4.48 -24.79
N LEU A 374 -19.03 -4.26 -24.84
CA LEU A 374 -18.06 -5.12 -24.18
C LEU A 374 -18.16 -5.01 -22.66
N TYR A 375 -18.44 -3.82 -22.12
CA TYR A 375 -18.64 -3.67 -20.67
C TYR A 375 -19.85 -4.48 -20.17
N LEU A 376 -20.94 -4.53 -20.95
CA LEU A 376 -22.11 -5.36 -20.63
C LEU A 376 -21.77 -6.86 -20.73
N PHE A 377 -21.03 -7.26 -21.76
CA PHE A 377 -20.56 -8.63 -21.95
C PHE A 377 -19.68 -9.10 -20.78
N LEU A 378 -18.84 -8.22 -20.23
CA LEU A 378 -17.98 -8.52 -19.09
C LEU A 378 -18.72 -8.63 -17.75
N GLN A 379 -20.00 -8.27 -17.67
CA GLN A 379 -20.78 -8.44 -16.44
C GLN A 379 -21.12 -9.90 -16.16
N ASP A 380 -21.21 -10.75 -17.21
CA ASP A 380 -21.42 -12.18 -17.04
C ASP A 380 -20.08 -12.88 -16.69
N PRO A 381 -20.00 -13.57 -15.52
CA PRO A 381 -18.79 -14.28 -15.10
C PRO A 381 -18.27 -15.33 -16.09
N GLN A 382 -19.15 -15.98 -16.85
CA GLN A 382 -18.75 -16.98 -17.85
C GLN A 382 -18.13 -16.29 -19.06
N GLN A 383 -18.78 -15.25 -19.58
CA GLN A 383 -18.30 -14.45 -20.72
C GLN A 383 -16.97 -13.74 -20.42
N ALA A 384 -16.83 -13.17 -19.21
CA ALA A 384 -15.59 -12.59 -18.73
C ALA A 384 -14.44 -13.61 -18.69
N ALA A 385 -14.72 -14.86 -18.32
CA ALA A 385 -13.75 -15.93 -18.34
C ALA A 385 -13.34 -16.36 -19.76
N GLU A 386 -14.26 -16.29 -20.74
CA GLU A 386 -13.94 -16.52 -22.15
C GLU A 386 -12.95 -15.48 -22.69
N VAL A 387 -13.21 -14.20 -22.42
CA VAL A 387 -12.33 -13.09 -22.82
C VAL A 387 -10.95 -13.24 -22.18
N LEU A 388 -10.90 -13.58 -20.89
CA LEU A 388 -9.64 -13.76 -20.17
C LEU A 388 -8.81 -14.93 -20.73
N LEU A 389 -9.44 -16.06 -21.09
CA LEU A 389 -8.74 -17.17 -21.75
C LEU A 389 -8.31 -16.81 -23.17
N ALA A 390 -9.16 -16.12 -23.94
CA ALA A 390 -8.83 -15.64 -25.28
C ALA A 390 -7.62 -14.70 -25.29
N LEU A 391 -7.54 -13.79 -24.31
CA LEU A 391 -6.38 -12.91 -24.10
C LEU A 391 -5.09 -13.70 -23.83
N ALA A 392 -5.18 -14.80 -23.09
CA ALA A 392 -4.06 -15.71 -22.87
C ALA A 392 -3.77 -16.63 -24.07
N GLY A 393 -4.57 -16.57 -25.14
CA GLY A 393 -4.50 -17.45 -26.31
C GLY A 393 -5.12 -18.84 -26.11
N ALA A 394 -5.72 -19.10 -24.94
CA ALA A 394 -6.37 -20.36 -24.59
C ALA A 394 -7.84 -20.40 -25.07
N SER A 395 -8.34 -21.60 -25.34
CA SER A 395 -9.77 -21.82 -25.61
C SER A 395 -10.51 -22.21 -24.33
N ALA A 396 -11.67 -21.60 -24.10
CA ALA A 396 -12.56 -21.98 -23.02
C ALA A 396 -13.31 -23.28 -23.37
N PRO A 397 -13.45 -24.23 -22.43
CA PRO A 397 -14.06 -25.54 -22.69
C PRO A 397 -15.58 -25.50 -22.99
N THR A 398 -16.26 -24.38 -22.74
CA THR A 398 -17.72 -24.25 -22.85
C THR A 398 -18.20 -23.08 -23.72
N ALA A 399 -17.30 -22.45 -24.49
CA ALA A 399 -17.53 -21.13 -25.06
C ALA A 399 -18.05 -21.11 -26.51
N ALA A 400 -18.94 -20.16 -26.80
CA ALA A 400 -19.48 -19.88 -28.14
C ALA A 400 -18.47 -19.15 -29.07
N GLY A 401 -17.29 -18.78 -28.56
CA GLY A 401 -16.21 -18.14 -29.33
C GLY A 401 -16.35 -16.63 -29.47
N GLU A 402 -17.37 -16.01 -28.87
CA GLU A 402 -17.59 -14.56 -28.92
C GLU A 402 -16.50 -13.76 -28.19
N GLY A 403 -16.00 -14.27 -27.06
CA GLY A 403 -14.88 -13.64 -26.34
C GLY A 403 -13.61 -13.51 -27.19
N ARG A 404 -13.32 -14.49 -28.07
CA ARG A 404 -12.18 -14.44 -28.99
C ARG A 404 -12.33 -13.31 -30.01
N ARG A 405 -13.54 -13.15 -30.56
CA ARG A 405 -13.85 -12.09 -31.54
C ARG A 405 -13.64 -10.69 -30.97
N TRP A 406 -13.96 -10.48 -29.70
CA TRP A 406 -13.67 -9.21 -29.01
C TRP A 406 -12.18 -8.95 -28.85
N VAL A 407 -11.40 -9.97 -28.49
CA VAL A 407 -9.94 -9.82 -28.31
C VAL A 407 -9.26 -9.54 -29.65
N ASP A 408 -9.68 -10.24 -30.70
CA ASP A 408 -9.10 -10.10 -32.05
C ASP A 408 -9.47 -8.77 -32.73
N SER A 409 -10.56 -8.11 -32.31
CA SER A 409 -10.99 -6.81 -32.85
C SER A 409 -10.36 -5.60 -32.17
N LEU A 410 -9.68 -5.78 -31.03
CA LEU A 410 -9.10 -4.71 -30.23
C LEU A 410 -7.58 -4.63 -30.42
N ASP A 411 -7.06 -3.40 -30.37
CA ASP A 411 -5.61 -3.15 -30.34
C ASP A 411 -4.98 -3.90 -29.15
N THR A 412 -3.80 -4.50 -29.38
CA THR A 412 -2.99 -5.17 -28.36
C THR A 412 -2.73 -4.27 -27.14
N ALA A 413 -2.66 -2.96 -27.34
CA ALA A 413 -2.57 -1.99 -26.24
C ALA A 413 -3.71 -2.08 -25.21
N LEU A 414 -4.89 -2.55 -25.61
CA LEU A 414 -6.09 -2.67 -24.77
C LEU A 414 -6.22 -4.05 -24.11
N HIS A 415 -5.38 -5.03 -24.45
CA HIS A 415 -5.48 -6.39 -23.94
C HIS A 415 -5.29 -6.50 -22.42
N LEU A 416 -4.38 -5.71 -21.84
CA LEU A 416 -4.20 -5.67 -20.39
C LEU A 416 -5.35 -4.93 -19.66
N PRO A 417 -5.76 -3.71 -20.04
CA PRO A 417 -6.95 -3.08 -19.49
C PRO A 417 -8.18 -4.00 -19.56
N LEU A 418 -8.37 -4.70 -20.68
CA LEU A 418 -9.46 -5.63 -20.86
C LEU A 418 -9.37 -6.82 -19.89
N ALA A 419 -8.18 -7.42 -19.73
CA ALA A 419 -7.96 -8.47 -18.74
C ALA A 419 -8.36 -7.98 -17.34
N GLN A 420 -7.98 -6.76 -16.98
CA GLN A 420 -8.28 -6.16 -15.68
C GLN A 420 -9.79 -5.97 -15.43
N LEU A 421 -10.52 -5.54 -16.46
CA LEU A 421 -11.99 -5.37 -16.40
C LEU A 421 -12.75 -6.69 -16.21
N THR A 422 -12.16 -7.83 -16.59
CA THR A 422 -12.81 -9.15 -16.43
C THR A 422 -12.79 -9.66 -14.97
N PHE A 423 -11.85 -9.20 -14.14
CA PHE A 423 -11.63 -9.77 -12.81
C PHE A 423 -12.78 -9.61 -11.80
N PRO A 424 -13.51 -8.48 -11.74
CA PRO A 424 -14.67 -8.34 -10.86
C PRO A 424 -15.72 -9.44 -11.08
N ALA A 425 -16.01 -9.78 -12.34
CA ALA A 425 -16.95 -10.83 -12.70
C ALA A 425 -16.37 -12.23 -12.44
N ILE A 426 -15.10 -12.47 -12.79
CA ILE A 426 -14.42 -13.76 -12.55
C ILE A 426 -14.39 -14.13 -11.07
N ARG A 427 -14.28 -13.15 -10.17
CA ARG A 427 -14.33 -13.40 -8.71
C ARG A 427 -15.65 -13.98 -8.21
N GLN A 428 -16.73 -13.83 -8.97
CA GLN A 428 -18.04 -14.38 -8.64
C GLN A 428 -18.15 -15.87 -9.00
N LEU A 429 -17.20 -16.40 -9.80
CA LEU A 429 -17.22 -17.81 -10.19
C LEU A 429 -16.97 -18.76 -9.01
N PRO A 430 -17.61 -19.94 -9.01
CA PRO A 430 -17.37 -20.95 -7.98
C PRO A 430 -15.93 -21.48 -8.08
N ARG A 431 -15.35 -21.86 -6.95
CA ARG A 431 -13.94 -22.34 -6.85
C ARG A 431 -13.56 -23.43 -7.87
N PRO A 432 -14.42 -24.42 -8.21
CA PRO A 432 -14.12 -25.40 -9.26
C PRO A 432 -13.92 -24.77 -10.64
N ALA A 433 -14.73 -23.77 -11.00
CA ALA A 433 -14.60 -23.05 -12.28
C ALA A 433 -13.30 -22.25 -12.34
N LEU A 434 -12.95 -21.54 -11.27
CA LEU A 434 -11.65 -20.84 -11.16
C LEU A 434 -10.45 -21.80 -11.30
N ARG A 435 -10.55 -23.01 -10.74
CA ARG A 435 -9.51 -24.05 -10.91
C ARG A 435 -9.41 -24.53 -12.35
N ALA A 436 -10.54 -24.70 -13.04
CA ALA A 436 -10.56 -25.09 -14.45
C ALA A 436 -9.89 -24.02 -15.34
N LEU A 437 -10.16 -22.73 -15.09
CA LEU A 437 -9.49 -21.63 -15.79
C LEU A 437 -7.97 -21.65 -15.57
N LEU A 438 -7.53 -21.86 -14.33
CA LEU A 438 -6.10 -22.00 -14.03
C LEU A 438 -5.45 -23.19 -14.74
N VAL A 439 -6.15 -24.31 -14.88
CA VAL A 439 -5.66 -25.48 -15.61
C VAL A 439 -5.53 -25.16 -17.09
N ALA A 440 -6.57 -24.58 -17.71
CA ALA A 440 -6.54 -24.17 -19.12
C ALA A 440 -5.38 -23.21 -19.41
N LEU A 441 -5.19 -22.21 -18.56
CA LEU A 441 -4.10 -21.24 -18.70
C LEU A 441 -2.71 -21.87 -18.48
N LYS A 442 -2.58 -22.83 -17.56
CA LYS A 442 -1.32 -23.60 -17.39
C LYS A 442 -0.99 -24.47 -18.60
N THR A 443 -2.00 -25.06 -19.24
CA THR A 443 -1.82 -25.82 -20.47
C THR A 443 -1.33 -24.90 -21.60
N GLN A 444 -1.95 -23.72 -21.73
CA GLN A 444 -1.57 -22.75 -22.74
C GLN A 444 -0.14 -22.25 -22.55
N LEU A 445 0.29 -21.95 -21.31
CA LEU A 445 1.67 -21.52 -20.99
C LEU A 445 2.76 -22.52 -21.41
N ARG A 446 2.41 -23.77 -21.73
CA ARG A 446 3.34 -24.80 -22.23
C ARG A 446 3.34 -24.94 -23.75
N SER A 447 2.53 -24.16 -24.46
CA SER A 447 2.46 -24.17 -25.92
C SER A 447 3.72 -23.60 -26.56
N ALA A 448 4.13 -24.17 -27.69
CA ALA A 448 5.28 -23.72 -28.47
C ALA A 448 5.04 -22.41 -29.25
N GLU A 449 3.78 -22.02 -29.45
CA GLU A 449 3.38 -20.86 -30.28
C GLU A 449 3.17 -19.56 -29.46
N LEU A 450 3.74 -19.47 -28.26
CA LEU A 450 3.59 -18.31 -27.39
C LEU A 450 4.59 -17.22 -27.73
N ASP A 451 4.08 -16.05 -28.12
CA ASP A 451 4.84 -14.80 -28.13
C ASP A 451 5.04 -14.25 -26.70
N LEU A 452 6.07 -13.42 -26.50
CA LEU A 452 6.41 -12.77 -25.23
C LEU A 452 5.23 -12.01 -24.64
N SER A 453 4.49 -11.27 -25.46
CA SER A 453 3.38 -10.41 -25.04
C SER A 453 2.26 -11.24 -24.40
N ARG A 454 1.84 -12.29 -25.11
CA ARG A 454 0.84 -13.26 -24.64
C ARG A 454 1.32 -14.02 -23.40
N TYR A 455 2.59 -14.40 -23.36
CA TYR A 455 3.18 -15.04 -22.17
C TYR A 455 3.10 -14.11 -20.95
N CYS A 456 3.49 -12.84 -21.10
CA CYS A 456 3.47 -11.87 -20.01
C CYS A 456 2.05 -11.64 -19.48
N LEU A 457 1.10 -11.43 -20.39
CA LEU A 457 -0.30 -11.26 -20.04
C LEU A 457 -0.87 -12.50 -19.33
N ALA A 458 -0.65 -13.70 -19.89
CA ALA A 458 -1.10 -14.96 -19.29
C ALA A 458 -0.52 -15.17 -17.88
N ARG A 459 0.74 -14.81 -17.65
CA ARG A 459 1.38 -14.90 -16.32
C ARG A 459 0.84 -13.89 -15.32
N ILE A 460 0.55 -12.66 -15.74
CA ILE A 460 -0.10 -11.65 -14.90
C ILE A 460 -1.49 -12.16 -14.49
N ILE A 461 -2.26 -12.64 -15.45
CA ILE A 461 -3.59 -13.23 -15.24
C ILE A 461 -3.51 -14.42 -14.28
N GLN A 462 -2.56 -15.33 -14.49
CA GLN A 462 -2.34 -16.49 -13.63
C GLN A 462 -2.12 -16.08 -12.17
N ARG A 463 -1.28 -15.07 -11.94
CA ARG A 463 -0.96 -14.57 -10.61
C ARG A 463 -2.19 -13.99 -9.93
N GLN A 464 -3.00 -13.21 -10.65
CA GLN A 464 -4.24 -12.63 -10.14
C GLN A 464 -5.30 -13.71 -9.82
N LEU A 465 -5.45 -14.73 -10.67
CA LEU A 465 -6.34 -15.89 -10.43
C LEU A 465 -5.89 -16.72 -9.20
N ILE A 466 -4.59 -17.00 -9.07
CA ILE A 466 -4.04 -17.69 -7.89
C ILE A 466 -4.33 -16.87 -6.62
N GLY A 467 -4.18 -15.55 -6.68
CA GLY A 467 -4.52 -14.64 -5.59
C GLY A 467 -5.99 -14.74 -5.17
N SER A 468 -6.90 -14.88 -6.13
CA SER A 468 -8.33 -15.07 -5.87
C SER A 468 -8.67 -16.43 -5.26
N LEU A 469 -7.94 -17.50 -5.60
CA LEU A 469 -8.16 -18.86 -5.08
C LEU A 469 -7.55 -19.13 -3.70
N ALA A 470 -6.48 -18.43 -3.33
CA ALA A 470 -5.77 -18.59 -2.06
C ALA A 470 -5.53 -17.23 -1.37
N PRO A 471 -6.60 -16.54 -0.92
CA PRO A 471 -6.48 -15.28 -0.21
C PRO A 471 -5.74 -15.50 1.11
N GLY A 472 -4.53 -14.97 1.24
CA GLY A 472 -3.72 -15.05 2.47
C GLY A 472 -2.35 -15.70 2.33
N ARG A 473 -2.06 -16.38 1.20
CA ARG A 473 -0.71 -16.88 0.91
C ARG A 473 0.11 -15.81 0.20
N GLN A 474 0.45 -14.73 0.91
CA GLN A 474 1.53 -13.86 0.44
C GLN A 474 2.82 -14.69 0.44
N GLN A 475 3.52 -14.75 -0.70
CA GLN A 475 4.86 -15.32 -0.69
C GLN A 475 5.70 -14.44 0.24
N PRO A 476 6.40 -15.01 1.24
CA PRO A 476 7.27 -14.23 2.09
C PRO A 476 8.28 -13.50 1.19
N ALA A 477 8.54 -12.23 1.50
CA ALA A 477 9.56 -11.46 0.80
C ALA A 477 10.86 -12.27 0.75
N GLY A 478 11.42 -12.36 -0.45
CA GLY A 478 12.66 -13.07 -0.69
C GLY A 478 13.78 -12.59 0.24
N ARG A 479 14.68 -13.48 0.62
CA ARG A 479 15.82 -13.16 1.51
C ARG A 479 17.17 -13.25 0.80
N ARG A 480 17.18 -13.67 -0.46
CA ARG A 480 18.42 -13.89 -1.21
C ARG A 480 19.00 -12.58 -1.70
N THR A 481 20.32 -12.51 -1.70
CA THR A 481 21.05 -11.34 -2.19
C THR A 481 21.20 -11.37 -3.71
N LEU A 482 21.52 -10.21 -4.29
CA LEU A 482 21.80 -10.08 -5.72
C LEU A 482 22.93 -11.02 -6.18
N ALA A 483 23.93 -11.27 -5.34
CA ALA A 483 25.03 -12.19 -5.63
C ALA A 483 24.58 -13.66 -5.72
N GLN A 484 23.63 -14.08 -4.87
CA GLN A 484 23.12 -15.45 -4.84
C GLN A 484 22.23 -15.78 -6.03
N GLU A 485 21.51 -14.79 -6.57
CA GLU A 485 20.62 -14.93 -7.72
C GLU A 485 21.20 -14.26 -8.98
N ARG A 486 22.53 -14.08 -9.04
CA ARG A 486 23.22 -13.42 -10.16
C ARG A 486 22.86 -14.04 -11.50
N THR A 487 22.92 -15.37 -11.59
CA THR A 487 22.60 -16.10 -12.82
C THR A 487 21.17 -15.83 -13.28
N ALA A 488 20.20 -15.83 -12.37
CA ALA A 488 18.80 -15.55 -12.71
C ALA A 488 18.62 -14.13 -13.28
N VAL A 489 19.29 -13.12 -12.68
CA VAL A 489 19.23 -11.74 -13.17
C VAL A 489 19.90 -11.59 -14.55
N LEU A 490 21.07 -12.20 -14.74
CA LEU A 490 21.75 -12.17 -16.03
C LEU A 490 20.95 -12.88 -17.13
N THR A 491 20.37 -14.06 -16.83
CA THR A 491 19.49 -14.77 -17.77
C THR A 491 18.27 -13.93 -18.13
N LEU A 492 17.65 -13.25 -17.14
CA LEU A 492 16.54 -12.34 -17.41
C LEU A 492 16.94 -11.23 -18.38
N TYR A 493 18.06 -10.54 -18.13
CA TYR A 493 18.51 -9.46 -19.00
C TYR A 493 18.87 -9.95 -20.39
N ALA A 494 19.47 -11.13 -20.50
CA ALA A 494 19.83 -11.71 -21.79
C ALA A 494 18.57 -12.04 -22.61
N VAL A 495 17.59 -12.70 -22.00
CA VAL A 495 16.30 -13.01 -22.65
C VAL A 495 15.53 -11.73 -22.97
N ALA A 496 15.47 -10.77 -22.04
CA ALA A 496 14.79 -9.50 -22.25
C ALA A 496 15.37 -8.76 -23.45
N ALA A 497 16.70 -8.62 -23.50
CA ALA A 497 17.39 -7.95 -24.58
C ALA A 497 17.14 -8.64 -25.93
N GLU A 498 17.21 -9.98 -25.97
CA GLU A 498 16.98 -10.77 -27.19
C GLU A 498 15.55 -10.66 -27.72
N GLN A 499 14.56 -10.67 -26.83
CA GLN A 499 13.15 -10.67 -27.24
C GLN A 499 12.62 -9.26 -27.55
N THR A 500 13.25 -8.20 -27.02
CA THR A 500 12.73 -6.84 -27.19
C THR A 500 13.44 -6.02 -28.26
N HIS A 501 14.71 -6.32 -28.56
CA HIS A 501 15.50 -5.58 -29.54
C HIS A 501 15.65 -6.37 -30.85
N GLU A 502 15.52 -5.70 -31.99
CA GLU A 502 15.58 -6.34 -33.32
C GLU A 502 17.00 -6.75 -33.73
N SER A 503 18.01 -5.96 -33.35
CA SER A 503 19.39 -6.22 -33.74
C SER A 503 20.19 -6.82 -32.58
N VAL A 504 21.04 -7.80 -32.91
CA VAL A 504 21.95 -8.44 -31.94
C VAL A 504 22.86 -7.42 -31.25
N LEU A 505 23.26 -6.36 -31.98
CA LEU A 505 24.08 -5.27 -31.43
C LEU A 505 23.30 -4.40 -30.43
N ALA A 506 22.06 -4.03 -30.73
CA ALA A 506 21.20 -3.29 -29.81
C ALA A 506 20.89 -4.12 -28.56
N ALA A 507 20.53 -5.40 -28.73
CA ALA A 507 20.32 -6.33 -27.63
C ALA A 507 21.57 -6.44 -26.72
N ARG A 508 22.75 -6.61 -27.32
CA ARG A 508 24.02 -6.66 -26.57
C ARG A 508 24.28 -5.35 -25.81
N ARG A 509 24.01 -4.20 -26.41
CA ARG A 509 24.18 -2.89 -25.77
C ARG A 509 23.22 -2.73 -24.58
N ALA A 510 21.94 -3.01 -24.78
CA ALA A 510 20.91 -2.93 -23.74
C ALA A 510 21.21 -3.87 -22.56
N PHE A 511 21.65 -5.10 -22.85
CA PHE A 511 22.11 -6.06 -21.85
C PHE A 511 23.28 -5.49 -21.02
N LEU A 512 24.32 -4.96 -21.67
CA LEU A 512 25.49 -4.42 -20.96
C LEU A 512 25.15 -3.19 -20.11
N LEU A 513 24.24 -2.34 -20.56
CA LEU A 513 23.74 -1.20 -19.77
C LEU A 513 23.00 -1.66 -18.51
N ALA A 514 22.13 -2.66 -18.66
CA ALA A 514 21.42 -3.27 -17.53
C ALA A 514 22.39 -3.89 -16.52
N VAL A 515 23.39 -4.64 -17.00
CA VAL A 515 24.42 -5.26 -16.14
C VAL A 515 25.26 -4.22 -15.43
N ALA A 516 25.73 -3.18 -16.12
CA ALA A 516 26.55 -2.13 -15.52
C ALA A 516 25.81 -1.38 -14.40
N THR A 517 24.50 -1.21 -14.56
CA THR A 517 23.63 -0.57 -13.56
C THR A 517 23.44 -1.47 -12.34
N THR A 518 23.17 -2.76 -12.56
CA THR A 518 22.80 -3.70 -11.49
C THR A 518 24.02 -4.31 -10.77
N PHE A 519 25.13 -4.52 -11.50
CA PHE A 519 26.38 -5.09 -11.01
C PHE A 519 27.58 -4.21 -11.41
N PRO A 520 27.85 -3.12 -10.67
CA PRO A 520 28.99 -2.26 -10.95
C PRO A 520 30.30 -3.06 -10.95
N GLY A 521 31.08 -2.96 -12.04
CA GLY A 521 32.37 -3.65 -12.19
C GLY A 521 32.30 -5.13 -12.59
N LEU A 522 31.11 -5.69 -12.85
CA LEU A 522 30.99 -7.04 -13.39
C LEU A 522 31.21 -7.05 -14.90
N HIS A 523 32.20 -7.82 -15.36
CA HIS A 523 32.40 -8.09 -16.77
C HIS A 523 31.77 -9.44 -17.14
N CYS A 524 30.78 -9.43 -18.01
CA CYS A 524 30.18 -10.65 -18.56
C CYS A 524 29.87 -10.51 -20.05
N ALA A 525 29.94 -11.62 -20.77
CA ALA A 525 29.55 -11.66 -22.18
C ALA A 525 28.03 -11.74 -22.33
N TYR A 526 27.49 -11.11 -23.37
CA TYR A 526 26.11 -11.32 -23.78
C TYR A 526 25.98 -12.70 -24.44
N GLN A 527 25.29 -13.62 -23.77
CA GLN A 527 25.03 -14.98 -24.22
C GLN A 527 23.54 -15.30 -24.03
N PRO A 528 22.70 -15.00 -25.02
CA PRO A 528 21.29 -15.38 -24.96
C PRO A 528 21.12 -16.91 -24.93
N PRO A 529 20.14 -17.44 -24.18
CA PRO A 529 19.86 -18.87 -24.15
C PRO A 529 19.16 -19.34 -25.42
N LEU A 530 19.48 -20.56 -25.89
CA LEU A 530 18.86 -21.15 -27.09
C LEU A 530 17.32 -21.26 -27.02
N ALA A 531 16.78 -21.44 -25.81
CA ALA A 531 15.34 -21.49 -25.55
C ALA A 531 14.97 -20.42 -24.52
N TRP A 532 14.40 -19.32 -24.99
CA TRP A 532 14.10 -18.15 -24.16
C TRP A 532 13.04 -18.43 -23.09
N LEU A 533 12.00 -19.21 -23.40
CA LEU A 533 10.85 -19.42 -22.52
C LEU A 533 11.21 -20.20 -21.23
N PRO A 534 11.85 -21.40 -21.28
CA PRO A 534 12.30 -22.09 -20.07
C PRO A 534 13.32 -21.27 -19.27
N ALA A 535 14.21 -20.54 -19.97
CA ALA A 535 15.20 -19.69 -19.32
C ALA A 535 14.56 -18.53 -18.55
N LEU A 536 13.54 -17.90 -19.13
CA LEU A 536 12.76 -16.85 -18.49
C LEU A 536 12.01 -17.37 -17.25
N GLU A 537 11.39 -18.55 -17.34
CA GLU A 537 10.68 -19.14 -16.19
C GLU A 537 11.61 -19.39 -14.99
N VAL A 538 12.81 -19.93 -15.25
CA VAL A 538 13.83 -20.13 -14.22
C VAL A 538 14.30 -18.81 -13.64
N ALA A 539 14.55 -17.81 -14.50
CA ALA A 539 14.95 -16.47 -14.07
C ALA A 539 13.90 -15.81 -13.17
N LEU A 540 12.62 -15.82 -13.57
CA LEU A 540 11.51 -15.24 -12.81
C LEU A 540 11.34 -15.91 -11.43
N MET A 541 11.57 -17.22 -11.33
CA MET A 541 11.58 -17.91 -10.03
C MET A 541 12.71 -17.44 -9.11
N GLY A 542 13.89 -17.16 -9.66
CA GLY A 542 15.00 -16.56 -8.93
C GLY A 542 14.69 -15.15 -8.44
N LEU A 543 14.09 -14.31 -9.30
CA LEU A 543 13.68 -12.94 -8.98
C LEU A 543 12.72 -12.87 -7.79
N GLY A 544 11.74 -13.77 -7.70
CA GLY A 544 10.81 -13.82 -6.57
C GLY A 544 11.50 -14.01 -5.21
N ARG A 545 12.69 -14.62 -5.18
CA ARG A 545 13.47 -14.92 -3.97
C ARG A 545 14.42 -13.79 -3.54
N LEU A 546 14.54 -12.74 -4.35
CA LEU A 546 15.39 -11.59 -4.03
C LEU A 546 14.86 -10.80 -2.83
N GLY A 547 15.77 -10.33 -1.99
CA GLY A 547 15.52 -9.31 -0.98
C GLY A 547 15.25 -7.94 -1.60
N VAL A 548 14.53 -7.08 -0.87
CA VAL A 548 13.94 -5.88 -1.48
C VAL A 548 14.97 -4.91 -2.08
N GLU A 549 16.13 -4.73 -1.45
CA GLU A 549 17.20 -3.88 -2.00
C GLU A 549 17.70 -4.40 -3.36
N ALA A 550 17.84 -5.72 -3.50
CA ALA A 550 18.23 -6.34 -4.76
C ALA A 550 17.13 -6.24 -5.82
N ARG A 551 15.84 -6.31 -5.43
CA ARG A 551 14.71 -6.13 -6.36
C ARG A 551 14.73 -4.76 -7.03
N THR A 552 15.07 -3.71 -6.27
CA THR A 552 15.15 -2.33 -6.77
C THR A 552 16.26 -2.17 -7.81
N LEU A 553 17.46 -2.70 -7.54
CA LEU A 553 18.58 -2.67 -8.49
C LEU A 553 18.24 -3.41 -9.78
N VAL A 554 17.58 -4.57 -9.67
CA VAL A 554 17.15 -5.33 -10.84
C VAL A 554 16.16 -4.55 -11.70
N LEU A 555 15.19 -3.87 -11.06
CA LEU A 555 14.22 -3.02 -11.76
C LEU A 555 14.90 -1.84 -12.47
N GLU A 556 15.87 -1.19 -11.83
CA GLU A 556 16.62 -0.09 -12.46
C GLU A 556 17.38 -0.56 -13.70
N GLY A 557 18.03 -1.72 -13.63
CA GLY A 557 18.66 -2.33 -14.81
C GLY A 557 17.66 -2.69 -15.91
N LEU A 558 16.45 -3.16 -15.58
CA LEU A 558 15.39 -3.41 -16.57
C LEU A 558 14.92 -2.12 -17.25
N ILE A 559 14.78 -1.02 -16.49
CA ILE A 559 14.42 0.28 -17.05
C ILE A 559 15.50 0.73 -18.05
N ARG A 560 16.79 0.61 -17.67
CA ARG A 560 17.90 0.93 -18.57
C ARG A 560 17.97 0.04 -19.82
N LEU A 561 17.55 -1.21 -19.69
CA LEU A 561 17.44 -2.14 -20.83
C LEU A 561 16.37 -1.66 -21.81
N VAL A 562 15.18 -1.33 -21.31
CA VAL A 562 14.04 -0.90 -22.13
C VAL A 562 14.24 0.50 -22.72
N GLU A 563 14.89 1.40 -21.99
CA GLU A 563 15.17 2.76 -22.47
C GLU A 563 16.44 2.86 -23.34
N ALA A 564 17.12 1.74 -23.63
CA ALA A 564 18.40 1.74 -24.33
C ALA A 564 18.33 2.40 -25.72
N ASP A 565 17.20 2.22 -26.41
CA ASP A 565 16.95 2.72 -27.76
C ASP A 565 16.11 4.02 -27.79
N GLN A 566 15.84 4.63 -26.64
CA GLN A 566 15.01 5.85 -26.47
C GLN A 566 13.58 5.79 -27.01
N ALA A 567 13.11 4.62 -27.43
CA ALA A 567 11.74 4.34 -27.84
C ALA A 567 11.26 3.07 -27.13
N VAL A 568 10.04 3.09 -26.60
CA VAL A 568 9.50 1.97 -25.81
C VAL A 568 8.28 1.36 -26.47
N ARG A 569 8.36 0.05 -26.69
CA ARG A 569 7.36 -0.79 -27.38
C ARG A 569 6.43 -1.46 -26.37
N ILE A 570 5.25 -1.89 -26.83
CA ILE A 570 4.24 -2.54 -25.97
C ILE A 570 4.81 -3.81 -25.30
N ARG A 571 5.51 -4.66 -26.07
CA ARG A 571 6.14 -5.89 -25.56
C ARG A 571 7.14 -5.64 -24.43
N GLU A 572 7.85 -4.51 -24.46
CA GLU A 572 8.80 -4.12 -23.41
C GLU A 572 8.08 -3.70 -22.13
N LEU A 573 6.98 -2.96 -22.26
CA LEU A 573 6.14 -2.57 -21.14
C LEU A 573 5.51 -3.79 -20.47
N GLU A 574 5.06 -4.78 -21.25
CA GLU A 574 4.45 -6.00 -20.73
C GLU A 574 5.46 -6.86 -19.98
N LEU A 575 6.68 -7.02 -20.52
CA LEU A 575 7.77 -7.69 -19.81
C LEU A 575 8.13 -6.96 -18.52
N LEU A 576 8.25 -5.62 -18.57
CA LEU A 576 8.54 -4.82 -17.40
C LEU A 576 7.43 -4.92 -16.35
N ARG A 577 6.16 -4.93 -16.76
CA ARG A 577 5.00 -5.16 -15.87
C ARG A 577 5.04 -6.53 -15.23
N LEU A 578 5.33 -7.58 -16.00
CA LEU A 578 5.50 -8.93 -15.47
C LEU A 578 6.61 -8.96 -14.41
N CYS A 579 7.76 -8.36 -14.71
CA CYS A 579 8.88 -8.28 -13.78
C CYS A 579 8.51 -7.49 -12.51
N CYS A 580 7.83 -6.34 -12.65
CA CYS A 580 7.32 -5.56 -11.52
C CYS A 580 6.36 -6.39 -10.65
N ALA A 581 5.43 -7.12 -11.27
CA ALA A 581 4.50 -7.99 -10.58
C ALA A 581 5.23 -9.13 -9.84
N VAL A 582 6.28 -9.72 -10.43
CA VAL A 582 7.11 -10.76 -9.82
C VAL A 582 7.95 -10.20 -8.66
N LEU A 583 8.51 -9.02 -8.83
CA LEU A 583 9.31 -8.31 -7.83
C LEU A 583 8.45 -7.62 -6.74
N GLU A 584 7.14 -7.53 -6.92
CA GLU A 584 6.22 -6.80 -6.05
C GLU A 584 6.64 -5.33 -5.89
N LEU A 585 7.03 -4.72 -7.01
CA LEU A 585 7.39 -3.31 -7.10
C LEU A 585 6.35 -2.56 -7.93
N PRO A 586 6.08 -1.28 -7.62
CA PRO A 586 5.20 -0.45 -8.43
C PRO A 586 5.80 -0.27 -9.83
N PHE A 587 4.92 -0.08 -10.82
CA PHE A 587 5.36 0.15 -12.19
C PHE A 587 6.07 1.51 -12.31
N PRO A 588 7.28 1.57 -12.89
CA PRO A 588 8.08 2.80 -12.94
C PRO A 588 7.52 3.83 -13.93
N VAL A 589 7.90 5.10 -13.73
CA VAL A 589 7.71 6.14 -14.75
C VAL A 589 8.80 5.98 -15.79
N ILE A 590 8.41 5.74 -17.04
CA ILE A 590 9.33 5.62 -18.17
C ILE A 590 9.42 6.97 -18.88
N GLN A 591 10.64 7.46 -19.12
CA GLN A 591 10.88 8.79 -19.68
C GLN A 591 10.90 8.79 -21.23
N ALA A 592 11.04 7.62 -21.84
CA ALA A 592 11.14 7.46 -23.29
C ALA A 592 9.78 7.60 -24.01
N GLN A 593 9.82 7.99 -25.29
CA GLN A 593 8.62 8.13 -26.11
C GLN A 593 8.00 6.75 -26.40
N LEU A 594 6.69 6.63 -26.17
CA LEU A 594 5.93 5.43 -26.50
C LEU A 594 5.75 5.35 -28.02
N SER A 595 6.29 4.31 -28.66
CA SER A 595 6.13 4.11 -30.10
C SER A 595 4.73 3.57 -30.40
N ARG A 596 3.96 4.28 -31.24
CA ARG A 596 2.65 3.81 -31.74
C ARG A 596 2.88 2.77 -32.86
N GLY A 597 2.89 1.50 -32.49
CA GLY A 597 2.96 0.37 -33.43
C GLY A 597 4.34 -0.29 -33.52
N GLU A 598 4.36 -1.53 -34.01
CA GLU A 598 5.57 -2.36 -34.14
C GLU A 598 6.63 -1.78 -35.08
N ASP A 599 6.33 -0.75 -35.89
CA ASP A 599 7.25 -0.38 -36.99
C ASP A 599 7.22 1.09 -37.46
N ARG A 600 7.21 2.08 -36.56
CA ARG A 600 7.56 3.47 -36.96
C ARG A 600 8.00 4.39 -35.81
N PRO A 601 9.25 4.89 -35.80
CA PRO A 601 9.63 6.03 -34.97
C PRO A 601 9.00 7.31 -35.54
N LEU A 602 8.41 8.15 -34.67
CA LEU A 602 7.96 9.49 -35.03
C LEU A 602 9.18 10.42 -35.19
N PRO A 603 9.16 11.36 -36.15
CA PRO A 603 10.24 12.32 -36.32
C PRO A 603 10.29 13.29 -35.14
N LEU A 604 11.52 13.56 -34.68
CA LEU A 604 11.80 14.54 -33.62
C LEU A 604 11.23 15.92 -34.01
N PRO A 605 10.65 16.69 -33.07
CA PRO A 605 10.38 18.09 -33.32
C PRO A 605 11.72 18.79 -33.54
N HIS A 606 11.91 19.36 -34.74
CA HIS A 606 13.02 20.27 -35.04
C HIS A 606 13.10 21.32 -33.93
N ARG A 607 14.22 21.36 -33.20
CA ARG A 607 14.59 22.55 -32.45
C ARG A 607 14.65 23.70 -33.45
N SER A 608 13.66 24.59 -33.37
CA SER A 608 13.73 25.91 -33.99
C SER A 608 14.99 26.59 -33.46
N THR A 609 16.02 26.63 -34.28
CA THR A 609 17.16 27.52 -34.09
C THR A 609 16.64 28.94 -34.27
N ALA A 610 16.57 29.69 -33.17
CA ALA A 610 16.32 31.12 -33.22
C ALA A 610 17.35 31.78 -34.16
N PRO A 611 16.92 32.67 -35.09
CA PRO A 611 17.86 33.40 -35.92
C PRO A 611 18.61 34.41 -35.05
N GLY A 612 19.93 34.47 -35.25
CA GLY A 612 20.81 35.38 -34.55
C GLY A 612 20.36 36.84 -34.71
N ARG A 613 20.46 37.61 -33.62
CA ARG A 613 20.51 39.06 -33.69
C ARG A 613 21.97 39.49 -33.74
N SER A 614 22.40 39.85 -34.94
CA SER A 614 23.46 40.82 -35.17
C SER A 614 22.88 42.23 -34.99
N SER A 615 23.30 42.92 -33.93
CA SER A 615 23.63 44.37 -33.85
C SER A 615 23.80 44.74 -32.38
#